data_AF-A0A9D2R732-F1
#
_entry.id   AF-A0A9D2R732-F1
#
_cell.length_a   1.000
_cell.length_b   1.000
_cell.length_c   1.000
_cell.angle_alpha   90.00
_cell.angle_beta   90.00
_cell.angle_gamma   90.00
#
_symmetry.space_group_name_H-M   'P 1'
#
loop_
_entity.id
_entity.type
_entity.pdbx_description
1 polymer ?
#
loop_
_entity_poly.entity_id
_entity_poly.type
_entity_poly.pdbx_seq_one_letter_code
_entity_poly.pdbx_strand_id
1 'polypeptide(L)'
;MHAYYLSQWVLFFFIYSFIGWVWESCYVSVRKRRWVNRGFMHGPMLPLYGSGALVVLISTIGVRENMALIFLLGMLAATVLEYFTGAAMERLFHVRYWDYSNQKLNLHGYICVSSSLCWGCFSVLLVRAVHVPIETAVLRIPLAAAEGAALVLSVAAAVDLTQSFNEAMDLKRILSQLEESREQIRKLQERLKVAAEDAKEDYLRYSGERSRKRLSRKAAYLERIDMKRQERRRQLEELYQRAEQLLKEEIPSRVGEMIGEERREELAALRQNIRREIGKMGERTDRSYLHAARHLWRNPTAVSERFRDALDELRKNMGDRNR
;
A
#
# COMPACT_ATOMS: atom_id res chain seq x y z
N MET A 1 28.04 34.58 26.22
CA MET A 1 27.20 33.42 25.86
C MET A 1 25.91 33.54 26.64
N HIS A 2 24.76 33.76 26.00
CA HIS A 2 23.49 33.57 26.71
C HIS A 2 23.24 32.07 26.79
N ALA A 3 23.54 31.46 27.93
CA ALA A 3 23.17 30.09 28.19
C ALA A 3 21.65 30.05 28.38
N TYR A 4 20.91 29.57 27.37
CA TYR A 4 19.48 29.36 27.53
C TYR A 4 19.22 28.22 28.50
N TYR A 5 18.18 28.36 29.30
CA TYR A 5 17.69 27.28 30.13
C TYR A 5 17.08 26.17 29.26
N LEU A 6 17.03 24.95 29.79
CA LEU A 6 16.43 23.81 29.08
C LEU A 6 14.98 24.11 28.67
N SER A 7 14.20 24.75 29.55
CA SER A 7 12.82 25.15 29.25
C SER A 7 12.73 26.07 28.04
N GLN A 8 13.67 27.01 27.87
CA GLN A 8 13.71 27.92 26.72
C GLN A 8 14.06 27.18 25.43
N TRP A 9 15.00 26.23 25.47
CA TRP A 9 15.27 25.35 24.31
C TRP A 9 14.05 24.53 23.90
N VAL A 10 13.31 24.01 24.88
CA VAL A 10 12.05 23.29 24.64
C VAL A 10 11.00 24.20 24.03
N LEU A 11 10.88 25.45 24.48
CA LEU A 11 9.98 26.43 23.87
C LEU A 11 10.40 26.78 22.44
N PHE A 12 11.69 26.97 22.16
CA PHE A 12 12.18 27.16 20.80
C PHE A 12 11.80 25.97 19.92
N PHE A 13 11.97 24.74 20.41
CA PHE A 13 11.57 23.54 19.68
C PHE A 13 10.09 23.57 19.30
N PHE A 14 9.19 23.89 20.23
CA PHE A 14 7.76 23.95 19.96
C PHE A 14 7.38 25.09 19.02
N ILE A 15 7.95 26.29 19.22
CA ILE A 15 7.70 27.45 18.36
C ILE A 15 8.12 27.14 16.91
N TYR A 16 9.32 26.60 16.71
CA TYR A 16 9.81 26.26 15.38
C TYR A 16 9.05 25.09 14.76
N SER A 17 8.62 24.10 15.56
CA SER A 17 7.74 23.04 15.09
C SER A 17 6.40 23.58 14.61
N PHE A 18 5.84 24.57 15.31
CA PHE A 18 4.58 25.22 14.94
C PHE A 18 4.73 26.08 13.67
N ILE A 19 5.79 26.91 13.58
CA ILE A 19 6.06 27.73 12.40
C ILE A 19 6.25 26.84 11.16
N GLY A 20 7.03 25.77 11.29
CA GLY A 20 7.19 24.78 10.22
C GLY A 20 5.86 24.14 9.81
N TRP A 21 5.03 23.78 10.79
CA TRP A 21 3.69 23.25 10.53
C TRP A 21 2.79 24.21 9.77
N VAL A 22 2.77 25.50 10.15
CA VAL A 22 2.01 26.54 9.42
C VAL A 22 2.50 26.62 7.98
N TRP A 23 3.82 26.75 7.78
CA TRP A 23 4.40 26.85 6.44
C TRP A 23 4.02 25.65 5.55
N GLU A 24 4.27 24.42 6.02
CA GLU A 24 4.08 23.25 5.18
C GLU A 24 2.59 22.89 5.00
N SER A 25 1.77 23.03 6.03
CA SER A 25 0.32 22.82 5.92
C SER A 25 -0.31 23.83 4.97
N CYS A 26 0.05 25.11 5.05
CA CYS A 26 -0.43 26.12 4.08
C CYS A 26 0.04 25.81 2.66
N TYR A 27 1.33 25.51 2.47
CA TYR A 27 1.90 25.19 1.16
C TYR A 27 1.19 24.01 0.49
N VAL A 28 1.04 22.90 1.22
CA VAL A 28 0.35 21.70 0.69
C VAL A 28 -1.14 21.97 0.48
N SER A 29 -1.78 22.71 1.39
CA SER A 29 -3.20 23.04 1.27
C SER A 29 -3.51 23.86 0.02
N VAL A 30 -2.68 24.87 -0.28
CA VAL A 30 -2.80 25.67 -1.52
C VAL A 30 -2.59 24.79 -2.74
N ARG A 31 -1.53 23.96 -2.76
CA ARG A 31 -1.25 23.06 -3.90
C ARG A 31 -2.34 22.02 -4.14
N LYS A 32 -3.01 21.55 -3.08
CA LYS A 32 -4.07 20.54 -3.15
C LYS A 32 -5.47 21.14 -3.19
N ARG A 33 -5.61 22.47 -3.11
CA ARG A 33 -6.88 23.22 -3.06
C ARG A 33 -7.85 22.70 -1.99
N ARG A 34 -7.31 22.17 -0.89
CA ARG A 34 -8.08 21.68 0.27
C ARG A 34 -7.24 21.84 1.52
N TRP A 35 -7.87 22.00 2.68
CA TRP A 35 -7.14 22.01 3.94
C TRP A 35 -6.44 20.67 4.18
N VAL A 36 -5.14 20.71 4.46
CA VAL A 36 -4.31 19.55 4.78
C VAL A 36 -3.50 19.87 6.03
N ASN A 37 -3.81 19.17 7.12
CA ASN A 37 -2.94 19.16 8.31
C ASN A 37 -1.74 18.23 8.02
N ARG A 38 -0.63 18.81 7.58
CA ARG A 38 0.56 18.08 7.16
C ARG A 38 1.40 17.67 8.37
N GLY A 39 2.00 16.49 8.30
CA GLY A 39 2.95 16.00 9.31
C GLY A 39 2.61 14.63 9.87
N PHE A 40 3.50 14.17 10.75
CA PHE A 40 3.34 12.90 11.48
C PHE A 40 2.33 13.06 12.63
N MET A 41 2.55 14.06 13.49
CA MET A 41 1.77 14.31 14.71
C MET A 41 0.45 15.04 14.44
N HIS A 42 -0.67 14.73 15.11
CA HIS A 42 -1.98 15.35 14.85
C HIS A 42 -2.06 16.82 15.19
N GLY A 43 -1.37 17.23 16.25
CA GLY A 43 -1.28 18.60 16.68
C GLY A 43 -0.60 19.48 15.63
N PRO A 44 -0.68 20.81 15.81
CA PRO A 44 -0.09 21.77 14.89
C PRO A 44 1.44 21.85 15.06
N MET A 45 2.14 20.73 14.92
CA MET A 45 3.58 20.67 15.08
C MET A 45 4.24 19.72 14.09
N LEU A 46 5.34 20.19 13.51
CA LEU A 46 6.26 19.39 12.73
C LEU A 46 7.60 19.27 13.49
N PRO A 47 7.80 18.20 14.29
CA PRO A 47 9.03 18.01 15.08
C PRO A 47 10.31 18.09 14.27
N LEU A 48 10.29 17.73 12.97
CA LEU A 48 11.43 17.84 12.07
C LEU A 48 11.91 19.29 11.92
N TYR A 49 10.99 20.26 11.87
CA TYR A 49 11.35 21.68 11.78
C TYR A 49 11.85 22.22 13.12
N GLY A 50 11.24 21.80 14.24
CA GLY A 50 11.74 22.14 15.57
C GLY A 50 13.15 21.62 15.80
N SER A 51 13.36 20.33 15.59
CA SER A 51 14.69 19.71 15.70
C SER A 51 15.68 20.29 14.70
N GLY A 52 15.28 20.54 13.45
CA GLY A 52 16.11 21.19 12.44
C GLY A 52 16.58 22.57 12.88
N ALA A 53 15.67 23.40 13.37
CA ALA A 53 16.01 24.71 13.90
C ALA A 53 16.97 24.62 15.09
N LEU A 54 16.75 23.69 16.03
CA LEU A 54 17.63 23.50 17.18
C LEU A 54 19.04 23.06 16.76
N VAL A 55 19.15 22.06 15.89
CA VAL A 55 20.46 21.58 15.42
C VAL A 55 21.19 22.69 14.66
N VAL A 56 20.49 23.50 13.84
CA VAL A 56 21.09 24.68 13.19
C VAL A 56 21.56 25.71 14.23
N LEU A 57 20.72 26.06 15.21
CA LEU A 57 21.08 27.05 16.24
C LEU A 57 22.26 26.62 17.11
N ILE A 58 22.33 25.32 17.45
CA ILE A 58 23.43 24.73 18.24
C ILE A 58 24.71 24.67 17.39
N SER A 59 24.63 24.16 16.16
CA SER A 59 25.81 24.02 15.28
C SER A 59 26.39 25.35 14.84
N THR A 60 25.59 26.41 14.77
CA THR A 60 26.01 27.74 14.31
C THR A 60 26.31 28.72 15.44
N ILE A 61 26.22 28.30 16.71
CA ILE A 61 26.37 29.20 17.87
C ILE A 61 27.72 29.93 17.90
N GLY A 62 28.79 29.26 17.50
CA GLY A 62 30.15 29.83 17.47
C GLY A 62 30.44 30.70 16.24
N VAL A 63 29.54 30.76 15.25
CA VAL A 63 29.77 31.43 13.96
C VAL A 63 28.62 32.35 13.55
N ARG A 64 27.78 32.78 14.50
CA ARG A 64 26.57 33.59 14.24
C ARG A 64 26.83 34.87 13.45
N GLU A 65 28.04 35.42 13.53
CA GLU A 65 28.43 36.63 12.80
C GLU A 65 28.75 36.36 11.32
N ASN A 66 29.20 35.16 10.97
CA ASN A 66 29.62 34.82 9.61
C ASN A 66 28.50 34.09 8.86
N MET A 67 27.84 34.80 7.93
CA MET A 67 26.74 34.26 7.13
C MET A 67 27.14 33.04 6.29
N ALA A 68 28.37 33.00 5.77
CA ALA A 68 28.85 31.87 4.97
C ALA A 68 29.01 30.62 5.82
N LEU A 69 29.52 30.75 7.05
CA LEU A 69 29.64 29.63 7.98
C LEU A 69 28.28 29.16 8.49
N ILE A 70 27.34 30.08 8.74
CA ILE A 70 25.94 29.71 9.06
C ILE A 70 25.33 28.89 7.92
N PHE A 71 25.51 29.34 6.67
CA PHE A 71 25.01 28.63 5.50
C PHE A 71 25.58 27.21 5.44
N LEU A 72 26.90 27.05 5.54
CA LEU A 72 27.55 25.74 5.39
C LEU A 72 27.24 24.79 6.54
N LEU A 73 27.40 25.23 7.79
CA LEU A 73 27.15 24.38 8.96
C LEU A 73 25.66 24.08 9.10
N GLY A 74 24.79 25.07 8.88
CA GLY A 74 23.34 24.89 8.93
C GLY A 74 22.83 23.96 7.82
N MET A 75 23.32 24.13 6.58
CA MET A 75 23.05 23.19 5.48
C MET A 75 23.42 21.76 5.85
N LEU A 76 24.65 21.56 6.34
CA LEU A 76 25.14 20.23 6.69
C LEU A 76 24.31 19.62 7.82
N ALA A 77 24.11 20.37 8.90
CA ALA A 77 23.32 19.96 10.05
C ALA A 77 21.88 19.54 9.67
N ALA A 78 21.17 20.39 8.94
CA ALA A 78 19.80 20.13 8.52
C ALA A 78 19.72 18.95 7.54
N THR A 79 20.66 18.85 6.60
CA THR A 79 20.71 17.73 5.64
C THR A 79 20.97 16.40 6.33
N VAL A 80 21.88 16.37 7.31
CA VAL A 80 22.17 15.16 8.11
C VAL A 80 20.91 14.74 8.89
N LEU A 81 20.24 15.69 9.53
CA LEU A 81 19.00 15.42 10.26
C LEU A 81 17.89 14.90 9.31
N GLU A 82 17.70 15.53 8.16
CA GLU A 82 16.71 15.11 7.14
C GLU A 82 16.99 13.68 6.68
N TYR A 83 18.24 13.35 6.37
CA TYR A 83 18.63 12.00 5.96
C TYR A 83 18.32 10.95 7.03
N PHE A 84 18.80 11.16 8.26
CA PHE A 84 18.61 10.19 9.34
C PHE A 84 17.16 10.04 9.73
N THR A 85 16.40 11.14 9.77
CA THR A 85 14.97 11.08 10.09
C THR A 85 14.20 10.34 9.00
N GLY A 86 14.48 10.63 7.72
CA GLY A 86 13.86 9.93 6.60
C GLY A 86 14.14 8.43 6.61
N ALA A 87 15.41 8.06 6.79
CA ALA A 87 15.84 6.66 6.86
C ALA A 87 15.26 5.92 8.07
N ALA A 88 15.20 6.57 9.24
CA ALA A 88 14.58 6.00 10.43
C ALA A 88 13.08 5.76 10.20
N MET A 89 12.34 6.77 9.73
CA MET A 89 10.91 6.64 9.48
C MET A 89 10.60 5.56 8.46
N GLU A 90 11.36 5.45 7.37
CA GLU A 90 11.18 4.37 6.40
C GLU A 90 11.51 3.00 7.01
N ARG A 91 12.56 2.87 7.83
CA ARG A 91 12.88 1.59 8.46
C ARG A 91 11.82 1.14 9.46
N LEU A 92 11.21 2.07 10.18
CA LEU A 92 10.15 1.77 11.15
C LEU A 92 8.82 1.45 10.45
N PHE A 93 8.37 2.31 9.54
CA PHE A 93 7.02 2.25 8.98
C PHE A 93 6.94 1.71 7.54
N HIS A 94 8.07 1.51 6.87
CA HIS A 94 8.18 1.20 5.43
C HIS A 94 7.47 2.21 4.53
N VAL A 95 7.33 3.45 5.00
CA VAL A 95 6.72 4.56 4.26
C VAL A 95 7.64 5.76 4.38
N ARG A 96 7.98 6.37 3.23
CA ARG A 96 8.65 7.66 3.12
C ARG A 96 7.62 8.79 3.13
N TYR A 97 7.87 9.83 3.91
CA TYR A 97 6.98 11.00 4.01
C TYR A 97 7.30 12.10 3.00
N TRP A 98 8.54 12.10 2.51
CA TRP A 98 9.06 12.89 1.41
C TRP A 98 9.94 11.99 0.54
N ASP A 99 10.03 12.32 -0.75
CA ASP A 99 10.81 11.54 -1.72
C ASP A 99 11.43 12.45 -2.78
N TYR A 100 12.76 12.44 -2.83
CA TYR A 100 13.58 13.17 -3.79
C TYR A 100 14.17 12.26 -4.87
N SER A 101 13.68 11.02 -5.05
CA SER A 101 14.19 10.08 -6.06
C SER A 101 14.18 10.65 -7.49
N ASN A 102 13.24 11.56 -7.79
CA ASN A 102 13.13 12.23 -9.08
C ASN A 102 14.00 13.50 -9.22
N GLN A 103 14.78 13.86 -8.19
CA GLN A 103 15.68 15.01 -8.22
C GLN A 103 17.10 14.59 -8.62
N LYS A 104 17.80 15.46 -9.33
CA LYS A 104 19.22 15.24 -9.67
C LYS A 104 20.07 15.31 -8.40
N LEU A 105 21.13 14.51 -8.35
CA LEU A 105 22.05 14.45 -7.19
C LEU A 105 21.32 14.16 -5.88
N ASN A 106 20.36 13.22 -5.91
CA ASN A 106 19.71 12.72 -4.71
C ASN A 106 20.53 11.57 -4.08
N LEU A 107 20.39 11.38 -2.78
CA LEU A 107 20.99 10.26 -2.05
C LEU A 107 19.88 9.40 -1.45
N HIS A 108 19.73 8.17 -1.97
CA HIS A 108 18.69 7.20 -1.60
C HIS A 108 17.25 7.77 -1.61
N GLY A 109 17.01 8.86 -2.35
CA GLY A 109 15.74 9.58 -2.33
C GLY A 109 15.42 10.37 -1.06
N TYR A 110 16.25 10.32 0.00
CA TYR A 110 15.96 11.03 1.27
C TYR A 110 16.38 12.49 1.27
N ILE A 111 17.46 12.82 0.56
CA ILE A 111 17.99 14.17 0.42
C ILE A 111 18.41 14.42 -1.03
N CYS A 112 18.53 15.70 -1.41
CA CYS A 112 19.12 16.11 -2.68
C CYS A 112 19.88 17.43 -2.52
N VAL A 113 20.89 17.65 -3.35
CA VAL A 113 21.74 18.85 -3.26
C VAL A 113 20.93 20.14 -3.34
N SER A 114 19.91 20.21 -4.20
CA SER A 114 19.05 21.39 -4.31
C SER A 114 18.29 21.69 -3.01
N SER A 115 17.80 20.66 -2.32
CA SER A 115 17.15 20.83 -1.01
C SER A 115 18.17 21.25 0.05
N SER A 116 19.34 20.62 0.08
CA SER A 116 20.44 21.00 0.98
C SER A 116 20.84 22.47 0.84
N LEU A 117 20.99 22.97 -0.38
CA LEU A 117 21.28 24.39 -0.61
C LEU A 117 20.16 25.30 -0.07
N CYS A 118 18.90 24.89 -0.24
CA CYS A 118 17.76 25.59 0.35
C CYS A 118 17.82 25.62 1.88
N TRP A 119 18.21 24.50 2.51
CA TRP A 119 18.44 24.45 3.96
C TRP A 119 19.56 25.38 4.42
N GLY A 120 20.61 25.57 3.62
CA GLY A 120 21.64 26.58 3.89
C GLY A 120 21.07 28.00 3.90
N CYS A 121 20.28 28.37 2.90
CA CYS A 121 19.60 29.67 2.85
C CYS A 121 18.65 29.85 4.04
N PHE A 122 17.83 28.84 4.35
CA PHE A 122 16.92 28.88 5.49
C PHE A 122 17.66 28.93 6.83
N SER A 123 18.84 28.34 6.94
CA SER A 123 19.67 28.45 8.14
C SER A 123 20.13 29.90 8.38
N VAL A 124 20.56 30.59 7.32
CA VAL A 124 20.91 32.02 7.41
C VAL A 124 19.70 32.86 7.80
N LEU A 125 18.56 32.65 7.13
CA LEU A 125 17.31 33.35 7.44
C LEU A 125 16.86 33.10 8.89
N LEU A 126 16.93 31.84 9.34
CA LEU A 126 16.57 31.44 10.69
C LEU A 126 17.43 32.17 11.71
N VAL A 127 18.76 32.09 11.59
CA VAL A 127 19.69 32.65 12.59
C VAL A 127 19.65 34.19 12.59
N ARG A 128 19.66 34.82 11.41
CA ARG A 128 19.82 36.28 11.29
C ARG A 128 18.52 37.07 11.40
N ALA A 129 17.38 36.49 11.03
CA ALA A 129 16.12 37.23 10.97
C ALA A 129 15.03 36.64 11.86
N VAL A 130 14.81 35.33 11.82
CA VAL A 130 13.66 34.70 12.51
C VAL A 130 13.94 34.46 14.00
N HIS A 131 15.16 34.04 14.35
CA HIS A 131 15.52 33.72 15.72
C HIS A 131 15.61 34.96 16.60
N VAL A 132 16.13 36.08 16.09
CA VAL A 132 16.30 37.33 16.86
C VAL A 132 15.01 37.80 17.57
N PRO A 133 13.85 37.97 16.88
CA PRO A 133 12.62 38.36 17.56
C PRO A 133 12.04 37.26 18.45
N ILE A 134 12.17 35.98 18.06
CA ILE A 134 11.66 34.84 18.85
C ILE A 134 12.43 34.67 20.15
N GLU A 135 13.76 34.76 20.08
CA GLU A 135 14.66 34.75 21.22
C GLU A 135 14.28 35.87 22.19
N THR A 136 14.14 37.10 21.68
CA THR A 136 13.72 38.24 22.50
C THR A 136 12.37 38.00 23.18
N ALA A 137 11.40 37.41 22.47
CA ALA A 137 10.09 37.10 23.04
C ALA A 137 10.16 36.02 24.13
N VAL A 138 10.90 34.93 23.88
CA VAL A 138 11.04 33.82 24.85
C VAL A 138 11.82 34.25 26.09
N LEU A 139 12.86 35.08 25.94
CA LEU A 139 13.65 35.59 27.06
C LEU A 139 12.87 36.57 27.95
N ARG A 140 11.78 37.19 27.45
CA ARG A 140 10.88 38.03 28.26
C ARG A 140 9.91 37.24 29.13
N ILE A 141 9.75 35.94 28.88
CA ILE A 141 8.85 35.09 29.66
C ILE A 141 9.53 34.79 31.01
N PRO A 142 8.85 35.02 32.15
CA PRO A 142 9.38 34.63 33.45
C PRO A 142 9.73 33.13 33.49
N LEU A 143 10.86 32.77 34.09
CA LEU A 143 11.39 31.40 34.02
C LEU A 143 10.37 30.35 34.48
N ALA A 144 9.66 30.59 35.58
CA ALA A 144 8.62 29.68 36.08
C ALA A 144 7.48 29.46 35.07
N ALA A 145 7.07 30.51 34.35
CA ALA A 145 6.05 30.39 33.30
C ALA A 145 6.59 29.62 32.09
N ALA A 146 7.87 29.84 31.73
CA ALA A 146 8.53 29.11 30.65
C ALA A 146 8.66 27.61 30.97
N GLU A 147 9.01 27.26 32.21
CA GLU A 147 9.07 25.88 32.70
C GLU A 147 7.69 25.21 32.70
N GLY A 148 6.67 25.88 33.22
CA GLY A 148 5.30 25.38 33.19
C GLY A 148 4.78 25.15 31.77
N ALA A 149 5.00 26.11 30.87
CA ALA A 149 4.62 25.99 29.46
C ALA A 149 5.39 24.85 28.75
N ALA A 150 6.71 24.75 28.97
CA ALA A 150 7.53 23.69 28.41
C ALA A 150 7.06 22.30 28.87
N LEU A 151 6.71 22.14 30.15
CA LEU A 151 6.18 20.89 30.69
C LEU A 151 4.84 20.51 30.05
N VAL A 152 3.88 21.44 30.03
CA VAL A 152 2.54 21.20 29.46
C VAL A 152 2.62 20.84 27.97
N LEU A 153 3.41 21.59 27.21
CA LEU A 153 3.62 21.32 25.77
C LEU A 153 4.30 19.97 25.55
N SER A 154 5.27 19.60 26.40
CA SER A 154 5.96 18.31 26.30
C SER A 154 5.03 17.14 26.59
N VAL A 155 4.16 17.24 27.60
CA VAL A 155 3.17 16.20 27.91
C VAL A 155 2.16 16.08 26.76
N ALA A 156 1.64 17.19 26.25
CA ALA A 156 0.70 17.19 25.13
C ALA A 156 1.33 16.57 23.86
N ALA A 157 2.58 16.93 23.56
CA ALA A 157 3.34 16.38 22.44
C ALA A 157 3.60 14.88 22.62
N ALA A 158 3.93 14.41 23.83
CA ALA A 158 4.15 12.99 24.09
C ALA A 158 2.88 12.14 23.86
N VAL A 159 1.72 12.65 24.31
CA VAL A 159 0.42 11.99 24.08
C VAL A 159 0.13 11.89 22.58
N ASP A 160 0.24 13.00 21.85
CA ASP A 160 -0.02 13.04 20.41
C ASP A 160 0.99 12.19 19.62
N LEU A 161 2.26 12.21 20.00
CA LEU A 161 3.29 11.38 19.38
C LEU A 161 2.96 9.90 19.52
N THR A 162 2.53 9.48 20.72
CA THR A 162 2.15 8.09 20.99
C THR A 162 0.96 7.66 20.13
N GLN A 163 -0.08 8.52 20.05
CA GLN A 163 -1.24 8.25 19.20
C GLN A 163 -0.85 8.14 17.73
N SER A 164 -0.10 9.12 17.23
CA SER A 164 0.35 9.18 15.84
C SER A 164 1.27 8.01 15.47
N PHE A 165 2.12 7.57 16.41
CA PHE A 165 2.97 6.40 16.25
C PHE A 165 2.16 5.11 16.12
N ASN A 166 1.16 4.92 16.98
CA ASN A 166 0.30 3.75 16.92
C ASN A 166 -0.45 3.68 15.57
N GLU A 167 -0.96 4.81 15.08
CA GLU A 167 -1.62 4.86 13.77
C GLU A 167 -0.67 4.54 12.61
N ALA A 168 0.56 5.04 12.64
CA ALA A 168 1.56 4.73 11.63
C ALA A 168 1.95 3.24 11.64
N MET A 169 1.98 2.61 12.82
CA MET A 169 2.17 1.16 12.97
C MET A 169 0.98 0.36 12.44
N ASP A 170 -0.25 0.83 12.66
CA ASP A 170 -1.44 0.19 12.11
C ASP A 170 -1.50 0.30 10.58
N LEU A 171 -1.09 1.43 10.00
CA LEU A 171 -0.91 1.58 8.56
C LEU A 171 0.10 0.54 8.03
N LYS A 172 1.25 0.38 8.67
CA LYS A 172 2.24 -0.65 8.28
C LYS A 172 1.64 -2.06 8.34
N ARG A 173 0.86 -2.39 9.38
CA ARG A 173 0.18 -3.68 9.51
C ARG A 173 -0.79 -3.92 8.36
N ILE A 174 -1.62 -2.93 8.03
CA ILE A 174 -2.58 -3.02 6.93
C ILE A 174 -1.86 -3.21 5.60
N LEU A 175 -0.78 -2.46 5.35
CA LEU A 175 0.01 -2.61 4.13
C LEU A 175 0.61 -4.02 4.00
N SER A 176 1.13 -4.59 5.09
CA SER A 176 1.62 -5.99 5.11
C SER A 176 0.52 -7.00 4.80
N GLN A 177 -0.67 -6.82 5.40
CA GLN A 177 -1.81 -7.71 5.18
C GLN A 177 -2.38 -7.63 3.75
N LEU A 178 -2.25 -6.47 3.10
CA LEU A 178 -2.64 -6.30 1.71
C LEU A 178 -1.64 -6.99 0.76
N GLU A 179 -0.34 -6.88 1.05
CA GLU A 179 0.71 -7.56 0.27
C GLU A 179 0.57 -9.09 0.36
N GLU A 180 0.39 -9.63 1.57
CA GLU A 180 0.15 -11.07 1.78
C GLU A 180 -1.08 -11.57 1.02
N SER A 181 -2.18 -10.81 1.06
CA SER A 181 -3.41 -11.16 0.35
C SER A 181 -3.21 -11.18 -1.17
N ARG A 182 -2.45 -10.21 -1.71
CA ARG A 182 -2.11 -10.19 -3.15
C ARG A 182 -1.30 -11.41 -3.56
N GLU A 183 -0.32 -11.81 -2.76
CA GLU A 183 0.49 -12.99 -3.06
C GLU A 183 -0.38 -14.27 -3.07
N GLN A 184 -1.33 -14.38 -2.14
CA GLN A 184 -2.29 -15.48 -2.13
C GLN A 184 -3.20 -15.46 -3.37
N ILE A 185 -3.75 -14.31 -3.75
CA ILE A 185 -4.59 -14.18 -4.96
C ILE A 185 -3.79 -14.58 -6.20
N ARG A 186 -2.52 -14.15 -6.31
CA ARG A 186 -1.64 -14.53 -7.42
C ARG A 186 -1.44 -16.05 -7.49
N LYS A 187 -1.19 -16.71 -6.36
CA LYS A 187 -1.08 -18.18 -6.30
C LYS A 187 -2.38 -18.87 -6.72
N LEU A 188 -3.54 -18.33 -6.33
CA LEU A 188 -4.84 -18.86 -6.77
C LEU A 188 -5.07 -18.68 -8.28
N GLN A 189 -4.68 -17.54 -8.84
CA GLN A 189 -4.73 -17.29 -10.29
C GLN A 189 -3.84 -18.25 -11.08
N GLU A 190 -2.62 -18.51 -10.59
CA GLU A 190 -1.72 -19.49 -11.20
C GLU A 190 -2.33 -20.90 -11.17
N ARG A 191 -2.90 -21.34 -10.04
CA ARG A 191 -3.60 -22.63 -9.93
C ARG A 191 -4.80 -22.73 -10.87
N LEU A 192 -5.61 -21.67 -10.97
CA LEU A 192 -6.74 -21.61 -11.89
C LEU A 192 -6.30 -21.73 -13.35
N LYS A 193 -5.18 -21.09 -13.72
CA LYS A 193 -4.63 -21.16 -15.07
C LYS A 193 -4.17 -22.57 -15.41
N VAL A 194 -3.46 -23.24 -14.48
CA VAL A 194 -3.04 -24.64 -14.65
C VAL A 194 -4.27 -25.54 -14.80
N ALA A 195 -5.24 -25.47 -13.89
CA ALA A 195 -6.46 -26.27 -13.97
C ALA A 195 -7.26 -26.01 -15.26
N ALA A 196 -7.28 -24.78 -15.78
CA ALA A 196 -7.93 -24.44 -17.03
C ALA A 196 -7.18 -24.99 -18.27
N GLU A 197 -5.84 -24.96 -18.29
CA GLU A 197 -5.06 -25.58 -19.36
C GLU A 197 -5.15 -27.11 -19.31
N ASP A 198 -5.12 -27.73 -18.12
CA ASP A 198 -5.32 -29.18 -17.96
C ASP A 198 -6.71 -29.61 -18.45
N ALA A 199 -7.77 -28.86 -18.09
CA ALA A 199 -9.12 -29.12 -18.58
C ALA A 199 -9.25 -28.96 -20.10
N LYS A 200 -8.52 -28.00 -20.68
CA LYS A 200 -8.45 -27.78 -22.12
C LYS A 200 -7.64 -28.87 -22.82
N GLU A 201 -6.56 -29.34 -22.21
CA GLU A 201 -5.77 -30.47 -22.72
C GLU A 201 -6.58 -31.77 -22.68
N ASP A 202 -7.31 -32.05 -21.59
CA ASP A 202 -8.27 -33.15 -21.50
C ASP A 202 -9.31 -33.04 -22.63
N TYR A 203 -9.90 -31.86 -22.83
CA TYR A 203 -10.85 -31.61 -23.93
C TYR A 203 -10.21 -31.84 -25.32
N LEU A 204 -8.98 -31.37 -25.55
CA LEU A 204 -8.24 -31.54 -26.79
C LEU A 204 -7.80 -33.00 -27.01
N ARG A 205 -7.49 -33.75 -25.95
CA ARG A 205 -7.17 -35.18 -25.98
C ARG A 205 -8.41 -36.00 -26.37
N TYR A 206 -9.56 -35.72 -25.75
CA TYR A 206 -10.87 -36.29 -26.14
C TYR A 206 -11.30 -35.87 -27.56
N SER A 207 -11.03 -34.63 -27.97
CA SER A 207 -11.31 -34.13 -29.33
C SER A 207 -10.35 -34.72 -30.38
N GLY A 208 -9.10 -34.97 -30.00
CA GLY A 208 -8.04 -35.56 -30.81
C GLY A 208 -8.25 -37.04 -31.10
N GLU A 209 -8.75 -37.81 -30.12
CA GLU A 209 -9.19 -39.19 -30.32
C GLU A 209 -10.42 -39.30 -31.25
N ARG A 210 -11.26 -38.25 -31.29
CA ARG A 210 -12.41 -38.17 -32.19
C ARG A 210 -12.04 -37.67 -33.60
N SER A 211 -10.94 -36.93 -33.73
CA SER A 211 -10.47 -36.33 -35.00
C SER A 211 -9.62 -37.28 -35.86
N ARG A 212 -9.12 -38.40 -35.32
CA ARG A 212 -8.51 -39.49 -36.12
C ARG A 212 -9.51 -40.52 -36.67
N LYS A 213 -10.81 -40.39 -36.37
CA LYS A 213 -11.88 -41.28 -36.90
C LYS A 213 -12.97 -40.56 -37.70
N ARG A 214 -12.68 -39.40 -38.30
CA ARG A 214 -13.68 -38.67 -39.08
C ARG A 214 -13.14 -37.84 -40.26
N LEU A 215 -12.28 -38.42 -41.09
CA LEU A 215 -12.18 -38.04 -42.51
C LEU A 215 -12.01 -39.30 -43.34
N SER A 216 -13.12 -39.78 -43.93
CA SER A 216 -13.24 -40.80 -45.00
C SER A 216 -14.53 -41.64 -44.87
N ARG A 217 -15.09 -41.83 -43.66
CA ARG A 217 -16.29 -42.69 -43.47
C ARG A 217 -17.65 -41.98 -43.48
N LYS A 218 -17.74 -40.65 -43.41
CA LYS A 218 -19.05 -39.96 -43.39
C LYS A 218 -19.67 -39.78 -44.78
N ALA A 219 -18.86 -39.71 -45.85
CA ALA A 219 -19.34 -39.66 -47.23
C ALA A 219 -19.70 -41.06 -47.76
N ALA A 220 -18.89 -42.09 -47.49
CA ALA A 220 -19.14 -43.47 -47.95
C ALA A 220 -20.21 -44.25 -47.15
N TYR A 221 -20.61 -43.75 -45.96
CA TYR A 221 -21.66 -44.36 -45.12
C TYR A 221 -23.08 -43.90 -45.49
N LEU A 222 -23.23 -42.70 -46.07
CA LEU A 222 -24.56 -42.18 -46.44
C LEU A 222 -25.07 -42.77 -47.76
N GLU A 223 -24.19 -43.12 -48.70
CA GLU A 223 -24.57 -43.70 -50.01
C GLU A 223 -24.88 -45.21 -49.93
N ARG A 224 -24.27 -45.95 -48.98
CA ARG A 224 -24.56 -47.38 -48.74
C ARG A 224 -25.79 -47.64 -47.87
N ILE A 225 -26.37 -46.61 -47.23
CA ILE A 225 -27.53 -46.74 -46.35
C ILE A 225 -28.85 -46.88 -47.11
N ASP A 226 -29.00 -46.32 -48.31
CA ASP A 226 -30.26 -46.41 -49.06
C ASP A 226 -30.40 -47.73 -49.84
N MET A 227 -29.32 -48.27 -50.40
CA MET A 227 -29.37 -49.51 -51.20
C MET A 227 -29.51 -50.80 -50.38
N LYS A 228 -28.99 -50.85 -49.13
CA LYS A 228 -29.05 -52.06 -48.27
C LYS A 228 -30.26 -52.11 -47.31
N ARG A 229 -31.10 -51.06 -47.27
CA ARG A 229 -32.29 -50.99 -46.40
C ARG A 229 -33.50 -51.77 -46.96
N GLN A 230 -33.58 -52.03 -48.27
CA GLN A 230 -34.69 -52.78 -48.87
C GLN A 230 -34.47 -54.31 -48.87
N GLU A 231 -33.24 -54.80 -49.04
CA GLU A 231 -32.93 -56.25 -49.02
C GLU A 231 -32.97 -56.86 -47.61
N ARG A 232 -32.56 -56.11 -46.59
CA ARG A 232 -32.42 -56.62 -45.21
C ARG A 232 -33.73 -56.72 -44.44
N ARG A 233 -34.79 -56.03 -44.89
CA ARG A 233 -36.11 -56.05 -44.23
C ARG A 233 -36.77 -57.43 -44.32
N ARG A 234 -36.47 -58.20 -45.36
CA ARG A 234 -37.01 -59.55 -45.64
C ARG A 234 -36.31 -60.68 -44.88
N GLN A 235 -35.03 -60.52 -44.56
CA GLN A 235 -34.24 -61.50 -43.78
C GLN A 235 -34.38 -61.31 -42.25
N LEU A 236 -34.93 -60.17 -41.81
CA LEU A 236 -35.09 -59.80 -40.40
C LEU A 236 -36.34 -60.42 -39.75
N GLU A 237 -37.39 -60.74 -40.50
CA GLU A 237 -38.60 -61.42 -39.99
C GLU A 237 -38.32 -62.90 -39.64
N GLU A 238 -37.45 -63.59 -40.38
CA GLU A 238 -37.06 -64.98 -40.11
C GLU A 238 -36.16 -65.15 -38.86
N LEU A 239 -35.35 -64.14 -38.54
CA LEU A 239 -34.46 -64.17 -37.36
C LEU A 239 -35.17 -63.71 -36.08
N TYR A 240 -36.26 -62.93 -36.20
CA TYR A 240 -37.03 -62.39 -35.06
C TYR A 240 -37.71 -63.50 -34.24
N GLN A 241 -38.31 -64.51 -34.90
CA GLN A 241 -38.92 -65.66 -34.20
C GLN A 241 -37.91 -66.53 -33.43
N ARG A 242 -36.63 -66.54 -33.84
CA ARG A 242 -35.56 -67.29 -33.16
C ARG A 242 -35.02 -66.59 -31.92
N ALA A 243 -35.06 -65.26 -31.89
CA ALA A 243 -34.54 -64.46 -30.78
C ALA A 243 -35.56 -64.27 -29.65
N GLU A 244 -36.86 -64.33 -29.95
CA GLU A 244 -37.97 -64.22 -28.97
C GLU A 244 -37.99 -65.39 -27.96
N GLN A 245 -37.28 -66.49 -28.27
CA GLN A 245 -37.12 -67.64 -27.37
C GLN A 245 -36.01 -67.49 -26.33
N LEU A 246 -35.04 -66.57 -26.50
CA LEU A 246 -33.78 -66.63 -25.75
C LEU A 246 -33.50 -65.50 -24.76
N LEU A 247 -34.30 -64.43 -24.71
CA LEU A 247 -33.98 -63.28 -23.85
C LEU A 247 -35.21 -62.82 -23.07
N LYS A 248 -35.73 -63.74 -22.27
CA LYS A 248 -36.79 -63.53 -21.29
C LYS A 248 -36.29 -62.96 -19.97
N GLU A 249 -35.00 -62.62 -19.82
CA GLU A 249 -34.48 -62.16 -18.53
C GLU A 249 -33.66 -60.86 -18.67
N GLU A 250 -34.38 -59.82 -18.28
CA GLU A 250 -33.99 -58.67 -17.47
C GLU A 250 -33.17 -57.50 -18.03
N ILE A 251 -33.76 -56.34 -17.76
CA ILE A 251 -33.37 -54.97 -18.08
C ILE A 251 -32.73 -54.33 -16.81
N PRO A 252 -32.52 -53.01 -16.73
CA PRO A 252 -31.25 -52.27 -16.81
C PRO A 252 -30.79 -51.70 -15.45
N SER A 253 -29.72 -50.88 -15.42
CA SER A 253 -29.85 -49.48 -14.94
C SER A 253 -28.58 -48.61 -15.10
N ARG A 254 -28.86 -47.35 -15.47
CA ARG A 254 -28.19 -46.10 -15.08
C ARG A 254 -26.74 -45.83 -15.55
N VAL A 255 -26.66 -45.05 -16.64
CA VAL A 255 -25.50 -44.19 -16.94
C VAL A 255 -25.85 -42.77 -16.50
N GLY A 256 -25.43 -42.42 -15.28
CA GLY A 256 -25.68 -41.11 -14.67
C GLY A 256 -24.45 -40.42 -14.06
N GLU A 257 -23.27 -41.01 -14.13
CA GLU A 257 -22.10 -40.51 -13.38
C GLU A 257 -20.85 -40.53 -14.25
N MET A 258 -20.50 -39.40 -14.85
CA MET A 258 -19.14 -39.11 -15.31
C MET A 258 -18.92 -37.61 -15.45
N ILE A 259 -19.15 -36.91 -14.33
CA ILE A 259 -18.37 -35.72 -13.98
C ILE A 259 -17.77 -36.10 -12.64
N GLY A 260 -16.47 -36.40 -12.62
CA GLY A 260 -15.79 -36.92 -11.43
C GLY A 260 -16.03 -36.04 -10.21
N GLU A 261 -16.55 -36.64 -9.14
CA GLU A 261 -16.81 -36.03 -7.83
C GLU A 261 -15.62 -35.20 -7.34
N GLU A 262 -14.40 -35.72 -7.53
CA GLU A 262 -13.12 -35.10 -7.13
C GLU A 262 -12.92 -33.68 -7.71
N ARG A 263 -13.22 -33.48 -9.00
CA ARG A 263 -13.01 -32.19 -9.67
C ARG A 263 -14.08 -31.16 -9.28
N ARG A 264 -15.27 -31.62 -8.89
CA ARG A 264 -16.33 -30.77 -8.34
C ARG A 264 -16.02 -30.33 -6.92
N GLU A 265 -15.44 -31.22 -6.11
CA GLU A 265 -14.98 -30.90 -4.76
C GLU A 265 -13.85 -29.88 -4.78
N GLU A 266 -12.87 -29.98 -5.69
CA GLU A 266 -11.80 -28.99 -5.82
C GLU A 266 -12.32 -27.60 -6.20
N LEU A 267 -13.23 -27.51 -7.19
CA LEU A 267 -13.86 -26.25 -7.60
C LEU A 267 -14.74 -25.66 -6.48
N ALA A 268 -15.43 -26.49 -5.72
CA ALA A 268 -16.23 -26.07 -4.57
C ALA A 268 -15.35 -25.55 -3.42
N ALA A 269 -14.25 -26.25 -3.11
CA ALA A 269 -13.27 -25.82 -2.12
C ALA A 269 -12.60 -24.49 -2.49
N LEU A 270 -12.27 -24.32 -3.78
CA LEU A 270 -11.71 -23.07 -4.29
C LEU A 270 -12.71 -21.91 -4.15
N ARG A 271 -13.98 -22.13 -4.50
CA ARG A 271 -15.05 -21.14 -4.34
C ARG A 271 -15.27 -20.77 -2.87
N GLN A 272 -15.19 -21.74 -1.96
CA GLN A 272 -15.33 -21.51 -0.53
C GLN A 272 -14.15 -20.71 0.03
N ASN A 273 -12.92 -20.97 -0.42
CA ASN A 273 -11.73 -20.21 -0.04
C ASN A 273 -11.82 -18.75 -0.51
N ILE A 274 -12.26 -18.50 -1.74
CA ILE A 274 -12.50 -17.13 -2.25
C ILE A 274 -13.53 -16.41 -1.37
N ARG A 275 -14.64 -17.08 -1.03
CA ARG A 275 -15.69 -16.48 -0.18
C ARG A 275 -15.21 -16.19 1.24
N ARG A 276 -14.37 -17.07 1.80
CA ARG A 276 -13.77 -16.90 3.14
C ARG A 276 -12.80 -15.72 3.15
N GLU A 277 -11.99 -15.53 2.10
CA GLU A 277 -11.11 -14.37 2.01
C GLU A 277 -11.89 -13.06 1.80
N ILE A 278 -12.97 -13.07 1.01
CA ILE A 278 -13.88 -11.91 0.91
C ILE A 278 -14.49 -11.56 2.28
N GLY A 279 -14.88 -12.56 3.08
CA GLY A 279 -15.39 -12.36 4.44
C GLY A 279 -14.33 -11.77 5.39
N LYS A 280 -13.10 -12.31 5.35
CA LYS A 280 -11.97 -11.76 6.13
C LYS A 280 -11.62 -10.33 5.73
N MET A 281 -11.78 -9.96 4.45
CA MET A 281 -11.62 -8.58 4.01
C MET A 281 -12.68 -7.64 4.64
N GLY A 282 -13.90 -8.12 4.87
CA GLY A 282 -14.95 -7.38 5.60
C GLY A 282 -14.73 -7.29 7.11
N GLU A 283 -14.02 -8.24 7.71
CA GLU A 283 -13.68 -8.26 9.14
C GLU A 283 -12.42 -7.45 9.52
N ARG A 284 -11.65 -6.95 8.53
CA ARG A 284 -10.48 -6.08 8.73
C ARG A 284 -10.92 -4.67 9.17
N THR A 285 -11.40 -4.60 10.41
CA THR A 285 -11.68 -3.42 11.25
C THR A 285 -11.68 -2.07 10.51
N ASP A 286 -12.88 -1.56 10.25
CA ASP A 286 -13.13 -0.19 9.76
C ASP A 286 -12.30 0.86 10.52
N ARG A 287 -12.09 0.67 11.82
CA ARG A 287 -11.36 1.62 12.67
C ARG A 287 -9.88 1.74 12.27
N SER A 288 -9.15 0.64 12.12
CA SER A 288 -7.74 0.65 11.73
C SER A 288 -7.55 1.18 10.32
N TYR A 289 -8.47 0.84 9.40
CA TYR A 289 -8.51 1.41 8.05
C TYR A 289 -8.75 2.92 8.07
N LEU A 290 -9.66 3.42 8.92
CA LEU A 290 -9.91 4.85 9.11
C LEU A 290 -8.69 5.57 9.69
N HIS A 291 -7.96 4.97 10.62
CA HIS A 291 -6.70 5.51 11.15
C HIS A 291 -5.62 5.61 10.07
N ALA A 292 -5.37 4.51 9.34
CA ALA A 292 -4.45 4.47 8.20
C ALA A 292 -4.82 5.49 7.11
N ALA A 293 -6.12 5.59 6.79
CA ALA A 293 -6.67 6.56 5.86
C ALA A 293 -6.36 7.99 6.29
N ARG A 294 -6.67 8.36 7.55
CA ARG A 294 -6.38 9.71 8.08
C ARG A 294 -4.90 10.07 7.94
N HIS A 295 -4.01 9.15 8.29
CA HIS A 295 -2.59 9.37 8.20
C HIS A 295 -2.13 9.63 6.74
N LEU A 296 -2.67 8.89 5.76
CA LEU A 296 -2.41 9.12 4.33
C LEU A 296 -3.03 10.42 3.80
N TRP A 297 -4.20 10.80 4.28
CA TRP A 297 -4.87 12.05 3.89
C TRP A 297 -4.07 13.30 4.27
N ARG A 298 -3.37 13.23 5.40
CA ARG A 298 -2.45 14.23 5.94
C ARG A 298 -1.09 14.24 5.23
N ASN A 299 -0.72 13.10 4.66
CA ASN A 299 0.54 12.91 3.96
C ASN A 299 0.35 12.45 2.50
N PRO A 300 -0.27 13.28 1.64
CA PRO A 300 -0.68 12.85 0.30
C PRO A 300 0.51 12.51 -0.62
N THR A 301 1.69 13.03 -0.33
CA THR A 301 2.93 12.79 -1.08
C THR A 301 3.76 11.61 -0.55
N ALA A 302 3.29 10.90 0.47
CA ALA A 302 4.01 9.75 1.01
C ALA A 302 4.16 8.62 -0.02
N VAL A 303 5.26 7.89 0.01
CA VAL A 303 5.53 6.77 -0.91
C VAL A 303 6.08 5.57 -0.14
N SER A 304 5.91 4.36 -0.68
CA SER A 304 6.50 3.14 -0.14
C SER A 304 7.07 2.33 -1.30
N GLU A 305 8.35 1.94 -1.22
CA GLU A 305 8.93 1.02 -2.21
C GLU A 305 8.43 -0.41 -1.99
N ARG A 306 8.42 -0.86 -0.73
CA ARG A 306 7.95 -2.21 -0.35
C ARG A 306 6.47 -2.42 -0.63
N PHE A 307 5.64 -1.48 -0.20
CA PHE A 307 4.18 -1.61 -0.26
C PHE A 307 3.55 -0.71 -1.32
N ARG A 308 4.27 -0.39 -2.41
CA ARG A 308 3.82 0.54 -3.47
C ARG A 308 2.39 0.25 -3.93
N ASP A 309 2.20 -1.01 -4.25
CA ASP A 309 1.01 -1.60 -4.81
C ASP A 309 -0.21 -1.53 -3.88
N ALA A 310 -0.01 -1.81 -2.59
CA ALA A 310 -1.02 -1.69 -1.55
C ALA A 310 -1.35 -0.23 -1.22
N LEU A 311 -0.34 0.65 -1.21
CA LEU A 311 -0.49 2.08 -0.95
C LEU A 311 -1.33 2.77 -2.03
N ASP A 312 -1.12 2.41 -3.30
CA ASP A 312 -1.88 2.96 -4.43
C ASP A 312 -3.33 2.46 -4.45
N GLU A 313 -3.58 1.23 -4.02
CA GLU A 313 -4.94 0.71 -3.84
C GLU A 313 -5.70 1.45 -2.73
N LEU A 314 -5.07 1.66 -1.57
CA LEU A 314 -5.64 2.46 -0.49
C LEU A 314 -5.99 3.88 -0.97
N ARG A 315 -5.13 4.49 -1.79
CA ARG A 315 -5.41 5.81 -2.39
C ARG A 315 -6.63 5.79 -3.31
N LYS A 316 -6.74 4.79 -4.20
CA LYS A 316 -7.88 4.66 -5.12
C LYS A 316 -9.19 4.50 -4.35
N ASN A 317 -9.22 3.60 -3.38
CA ASN A 317 -10.40 3.33 -2.56
C ASN A 317 -10.85 4.57 -1.75
N MET A 318 -9.92 5.44 -1.37
CA MET A 318 -10.25 6.72 -0.71
C MET A 318 -10.71 7.82 -1.68
N GLY A 319 -10.23 7.80 -2.93
CA GLY A 319 -10.66 8.74 -3.97
C GLY A 319 -12.11 8.51 -4.41
N ASP A 320 -12.54 7.25 -4.46
CA ASP A 320 -13.91 6.87 -4.86
C ASP A 320 -14.96 7.12 -3.77
N ARG A 321 -14.59 7.16 -2.47
CA ARG A 321 -15.53 7.49 -1.38
C ARG A 321 -15.97 8.96 -1.33
N ASN A 322 -15.34 9.84 -2.11
CA ASN A 322 -15.57 11.29 -2.12
C ASN A 322 -16.13 11.82 -3.46
N ARG A 323 -16.59 10.93 -4.35
CA ARG A 323 -17.38 11.26 -5.55
C ARG A 323 -18.84 10.86 -5.36
#